data_AF-A0A7X8I049-F1
#
_entry.id   AF-A0A7X8I049-F1
#
_cell.length_a   1.000
_cell.length_b   1.000
_cell.length_c   1.000
_cell.angle_alpha   90.00
_cell.angle_beta   90.00
_cell.angle_gamma   90.00
#
_symmetry.space_group_name_H-M   'P 1'
#
loop_
_entity.id
_entity.type
_entity.pdbx_description
1 polymer ?
#
loop_
_entity_poly.entity_id
_entity_poly.type
_entity_poly.pdbx_seq_one_letter_code
_entity_poly.pdbx_strand_id
1 'polypeptide(L)' 'GRKWNGISTQEFIDTLDFYLNWFVNDRIKIGLGGLSPLQYRKSIGANI' A
#
# COMPACT_ATOMS: atom_id res chain seq x y z
N GLY A 1 9.14 -9.05 -14.29
CA GLY A 1 8.02 -8.09 -14.39
C GLY A 1 6.75 -8.83 -14.79
N ARG A 2 5.58 -8.37 -14.34
CA ARG A 2 4.28 -8.96 -14.73
C ARG A 2 3.98 -8.60 -16.18
N LYS A 3 3.53 -9.56 -16.99
CA LYS A 3 3.06 -9.30 -18.35
C LYS A 3 1.61 -8.79 -18.27
N TRP A 4 1.32 -7.68 -18.94
CA TRP A 4 0.00 -7.03 -18.98
C TRP A 4 -0.68 -7.17 -20.35
N ASN A 5 -0.10 -7.99 -21.23
CA ASN A 5 -0.66 -8.21 -22.57
C ASN A 5 -2.05 -8.83 -22.45
N GLY A 6 -3.03 -8.24 -23.13
CA GLY A 6 -4.42 -8.70 -23.11
C GLY A 6 -5.25 -8.19 -21.93
N ILE A 7 -4.68 -7.36 -21.05
CA ILE A 7 -5.43 -6.66 -20.00
C ILE A 7 -5.86 -5.30 -20.54
N SER A 8 -7.14 -4.97 -20.37
CA SER A 8 -7.66 -3.65 -20.73
C SER A 8 -7.14 -2.56 -19.78
N THR A 9 -7.19 -1.31 -20.23
CA THR A 9 -6.84 -0.17 -19.37
C THR A 9 -7.66 -0.14 -18.08
N GLN A 10 -8.95 -0.50 -18.15
CA GLN A 10 -9.82 -0.52 -16.98
C GLN A 10 -9.41 -1.59 -15.97
N GLU A 11 -9.20 -2.82 -16.43
CA GLU A 11 -8.75 -3.91 -15.55
C GLU A 11 -7.38 -3.61 -14.92
N PHE A 12 -6.50 -2.91 -15.65
CA PHE A 12 -5.23 -2.43 -15.11
C PHE A 12 -5.45 -1.41 -13.98
N ILE A 13 -6.32 -0.42 -14.19
CA ILE A 13 -6.65 0.60 -13.18
C ILE A 13 -7.22 -0.06 -11.93
N ASP A 14 -8.19 -0.98 -12.09
CA ASP A 14 -8.84 -1.65 -10.97
C ASP A 14 -7.84 -2.52 -10.18
N THR A 15 -6.95 -3.22 -10.89
CA THR A 15 -5.89 -4.02 -10.27
C THR A 15 -4.91 -3.14 -9.50
N LEU A 16 -4.54 -1.98 -10.06
CA LEU A 16 -3.64 -1.04 -9.43
C LEU A 16 -4.26 -0.41 -8.19
N ASP A 17 -5.52 0.02 -8.27
CA ASP A 17 -6.25 0.61 -7.16
C ASP A 17 -6.39 -0.38 -5.99
N PHE A 18 -6.75 -1.64 -6.28
CA PHE A 18 -6.78 -2.71 -5.28
C PHE A 18 -5.41 -2.89 -4.61
N TYR A 19 -4.33 -2.95 -5.40
CA TYR A 19 -2.98 -3.12 -4.87
C TYR A 19 -2.55 -1.96 -3.97
N LEU A 20 -2.83 -0.72 -4.40
CA LEU A 20 -2.49 0.48 -3.61
C LEU A 20 -3.26 0.51 -2.29
N ASN A 21 -4.56 0.18 -2.32
CA ASN A 21 -5.39 0.08 -1.12
C ASN A 21 -4.85 -0.97 -0.15
N TRP A 22 -4.53 -2.18 -0.63
CA TRP A 22 -3.92 -3.22 0.20
C TRP A 22 -2.54 -2.79 0.74
N PHE A 23 -1.71 -2.14 -0.08
CA PHE A 23 -0.37 -1.74 0.34
C PHE A 23 -0.42 -0.76 1.51
N VAL A 24 -1.27 0.27 1.41
CA VAL A 24 -1.39 1.32 2.41
C VAL A 24 -2.06 0.82 3.69
N ASN A 25 -3.04 -0.09 3.59
CA ASN A 25 -3.81 -0.52 4.76
C ASN A 25 -3.21 -1.73 5.49
N ASP A 26 -2.64 -2.67 4.75
CA ASP A 26 -2.19 -3.95 5.29
C ASP A 26 -0.68 -4.08 5.26
N ARG A 27 -0.07 -3.83 4.10
CA ARG A 27 1.35 -4.13 3.89
C ARG A 27 2.28 -3.12 4.55
N ILE A 28 1.88 -1.85 4.66
CA ILE A 28 2.71 -0.82 5.31
C ILE A 28 3.02 -1.21 6.75
N LYS A 29 2.06 -1.81 7.47
CA LYS A 29 2.23 -2.24 8.87
C LYS A 29 3.41 -3.19 9.03
N ILE A 30 3.66 -4.07 8.08
CA ILE A 30 4.83 -4.98 8.09
C ILE A 30 6.14 -4.17 8.04
N GLY A 31 6.22 -3.19 7.14
CA GLY A 31 7.38 -2.29 7.05
C GLY A 31 7.55 -1.39 8.28
N LEU A 32 6.45 -1.12 9.00
CA LEU A 32 6.43 -0.32 10.24
C LEU A 32 6.64 -1.17 11.51
N GLY A 33 7.05 -2.43 11.40
CA GLY A 33 7.25 -3.31 12.56
C GLY A 33 5.96 -3.74 13.27
N GLY A 34 4.85 -3.82 12.53
CA GLY A 34 3.50 -4.13 13.04
C GLY A 34 2.70 -2.90 13.48
N LEU A 35 3.29 -1.70 13.42
CA LEU A 35 2.63 -0.46 13.82
C LEU A 35 1.69 0.05 12.72
N SER A 36 0.56 0.61 13.12
CA SER A 36 -0.22 1.47 12.20
C SER A 36 0.58 2.73 11.82
N PRO A 37 0.28 3.38 10.69
CA PRO A 37 0.97 4.60 10.27
C PRO A 37 1.01 5.70 11.34
N LEU A 38 -0.06 5.84 12.12
CA LEU A 38 -0.13 6.79 13.22
C LEU A 38 0.83 6.41 14.37
N GLN A 39 0.83 5.13 14.76
CA GLN A 39 1.72 4.62 15.81
C GLN A 39 3.19 4.75 15.40
N TYR A 40 3.50 4.48 14.14
CA TYR A 40 4.86 4.64 13.62
C TYR A 40 5.32 6.10 13.61
N ARG A 41 4.45 7.03 13.18
CA ARG A 41 4.76 8.47 13.25
C ARG A 41 5.09 8.91 14.67
N LYS A 42 4.30 8.44 15.66
CA LYS A 42 4.59 8.69 17.08
C LYS A 42 5.93 8.07 17.52
N SER A 43 6.25 6.85 17.09
CA SER A 43 7.49 6.18 17.50
C SER A 43 8.76 6.84 16.95
N ILE A 44 8.68 7.52 15.81
CA ILE A 44 9.82 8.25 15.23
C ILE A 44 9.86 9.74 15.63
N GLY A 45 9.01 10.17 16.57
CA GLY A 45 8.98 11.56 17.03
C GLY A 45 8.44 12.56 16.01
N ALA A 46 7.68 12.11 15.00
CA ALA A 46 6.96 13.02 14.12
C ALA A 46 5.79 13.62 14.91
N ASN A 47 5.89 14.91 15.26
CA ASN A 47 4.79 15.65 15.86
C ASN A 47 3.59 15.66 14.89
N ILE A 48 2.41 15.33 15.42
CA ILE A 48 1.13 15.26 14.70
C ILE A 48 0.27 16.42 15.15
#